data_AF-A0A7R9HMH3-F1
#
_entry.id   AF-A0A7R9HMH3-F1
#
_cell.length_a   1.000
_cell.length_b   1.000
_cell.length_c   1.000
_cell.angle_alpha   90.00
_cell.angle_beta   90.00
_cell.angle_gamma   90.00
#
_symmetry.space_group_name_H-M   'P 1'
#
loop_
_entity.id
_entity.type
_entity.pdbx_description
1 polymer ?
#
loop_
_entity_poly.entity_id
_entity_poly.type
_entity_poly.pdbx_seq_one_letter_code
_entity_poly.pdbx_strand_id
1 'polypeptide(L)'
;MLQEIRAKKSSVRHEPYRQNDPHKVVLTPITRTQGQTEDYSLHDRQRNRPYVLGYTGYIPGLHFRFGKSFRRSADDSVMEFTRRVEEEDRRREKERGQRARSAPKMPSIRSKDEVKKTLDHYQDRNKHKVYSDCHISPEFPPIAGYTGHIPRLRVTDASLSQRYNTAARHGLKLLQSEREKRRQMDGACAAVTSVLHHSDKRYAVPAI
;
A
#
# COMPACT_ATOMS: atom_id res chain seq x y z
N MET A 1 -6.51 26.50 -43.70
CA MET A 1 -5.31 26.57 -42.83
C MET A 1 -5.12 25.28 -42.01
N LEU A 2 -5.33 24.09 -42.59
CA LEU A 2 -5.11 22.79 -41.92
C LEU A 2 -4.87 21.67 -42.96
N GLN A 3 -3.81 21.74 -43.76
CA GLN A 3 -3.51 20.63 -44.69
C GLN A 3 -2.03 20.33 -44.96
N GLU A 4 -1.09 20.90 -44.21
CA GLU A 4 0.35 20.71 -44.49
C GLU A 4 1.21 20.33 -43.27
N ILE A 5 0.72 19.44 -42.39
CA ILE A 5 1.58 18.87 -41.33
C ILE A 5 1.64 17.34 -41.43
N ARG A 6 1.72 16.80 -42.65
CA ARG A 6 1.92 15.36 -42.84
C ARG A 6 2.97 15.09 -43.90
N ALA A 7 4.20 14.90 -43.43
CA ALA A 7 5.29 14.08 -44.00
C ALA A 7 6.64 14.83 -44.05
N LYS A 8 7.32 14.89 -42.91
CA LYS A 8 8.80 14.87 -42.91
C LYS A 8 9.25 13.63 -42.15
N LYS A 9 9.31 12.48 -42.84
CA LYS A 9 10.14 11.36 -42.40
C LYS A 9 11.58 11.74 -42.74
N SER A 10 12.40 12.03 -41.74
CA SER A 10 13.84 12.16 -41.91
C SER A 10 14.40 10.81 -42.34
N SER A 11 14.69 10.66 -43.64
CA SER A 11 15.49 9.53 -44.14
C SER A 11 16.95 9.79 -43.76
N VAL A 12 17.32 9.49 -42.52
CA VAL A 12 18.72 9.47 -42.09
C VAL A 12 19.34 8.23 -42.74
N ARG A 13 20.13 8.43 -43.80
CA ARG A 13 20.97 7.35 -44.35
C ARG A 13 22.10 7.10 -43.37
N HIS A 14 22.10 5.95 -42.72
CA HIS A 14 23.24 5.48 -41.96
C HIS A 14 24.25 4.87 -42.93
N GLU A 15 25.14 5.69 -43.45
CA GLU A 15 26.35 5.16 -44.10
C GLU A 15 27.20 4.45 -43.03
N PRO A 16 27.65 3.21 -43.27
CA PRO A 16 28.44 2.47 -42.28
C PRO A 16 29.79 3.16 -42.11
N TYR A 17 30.01 3.77 -40.94
CA TYR A 17 31.28 4.38 -40.60
C TYR A 17 32.37 3.29 -40.52
N ARG A 18 33.47 3.47 -41.29
CA ARG A 18 34.74 2.74 -41.17
C ARG A 18 34.63 1.23 -41.40
N GLN A 19 34.39 0.85 -42.66
CA GLN A 19 34.25 -0.55 -43.07
C GLN A 19 35.55 -1.35 -42.91
N ASN A 20 36.73 -0.70 -43.03
CA ASN A 20 38.05 -1.34 -43.06
C ASN A 20 38.96 -0.77 -41.96
N ASP A 21 38.67 -1.09 -40.69
CA ASP A 21 39.61 -0.81 -39.58
C ASP A 21 40.48 -2.07 -39.33
N PRO A 22 41.80 -2.03 -39.60
CA PRO A 22 42.68 -3.18 -39.39
C PRO A 22 42.83 -3.56 -37.91
N HIS A 23 42.41 -2.69 -36.98
CA HIS A 23 42.35 -2.97 -35.54
C HIS A 23 40.93 -3.27 -35.05
N LYS A 24 39.97 -3.55 -35.95
CA LYS A 24 38.63 -3.97 -35.55
C LYS A 24 38.74 -5.30 -34.82
N VAL A 25 38.63 -5.27 -33.50
CA VAL A 25 38.53 -6.48 -32.67
C VAL A 25 37.31 -7.24 -33.16
N VAL A 26 37.53 -8.32 -33.92
CA VAL A 26 36.48 -9.25 -34.30
C VAL A 26 36.10 -9.97 -33.02
N LEU A 27 35.10 -9.45 -32.32
CA LEU A 27 34.45 -10.15 -31.23
C LEU A 27 33.76 -11.35 -31.88
N THR A 28 34.44 -12.51 -31.89
CA THR A 28 33.77 -13.76 -32.18
C THR A 28 32.67 -13.91 -31.13
N PRO A 29 31.40 -14.10 -31.53
CA PRO A 29 30.37 -14.39 -30.56
C PRO A 29 30.79 -15.68 -29.85
N ILE A 30 30.97 -15.60 -28.53
CA ILE A 30 31.28 -16.77 -27.72
C ILE A 30 30.15 -17.76 -27.96
N THR A 31 30.43 -18.82 -28.72
CA THR A 31 29.51 -19.93 -28.96
C THR A 31 29.41 -20.72 -27.66
N ARG A 32 28.45 -20.31 -26.82
CA ARG A 32 28.13 -21.02 -25.57
C ARG A 32 27.65 -22.42 -25.94
N THR A 33 28.36 -23.45 -25.51
CA THR A 33 27.97 -24.85 -25.70
C THR A 33 26.66 -25.11 -24.96
N GLN A 34 25.78 -25.94 -25.54
CA GLN A 34 24.51 -26.32 -24.93
C GLN A 34 24.78 -26.88 -23.51
N GLY A 35 24.22 -26.23 -22.49
CA GLY A 35 24.40 -26.59 -21.08
C GLY A 35 25.13 -25.56 -20.20
N GLN A 36 25.77 -24.53 -20.76
CA GLN A 36 26.41 -23.48 -19.94
C GLN A 36 25.42 -22.47 -19.31
N THR A 37 24.14 -22.52 -19.71
CA THR A 37 23.04 -21.74 -19.09
C THR A 37 22.29 -22.52 -18.02
N GLU A 38 22.51 -23.83 -17.91
CA GLU A 38 21.83 -24.63 -16.90
C GLU A 38 22.57 -24.45 -15.56
N ASP A 39 22.12 -23.47 -14.78
CA ASP A 39 22.38 -23.44 -13.35
C ASP A 39 21.73 -24.69 -12.73
N TYR A 40 22.51 -25.76 -12.57
CA TYR A 40 22.11 -27.00 -11.88
C TYR A 40 21.69 -26.82 -10.40
N SER A 41 21.53 -25.58 -9.94
CA SER A 41 21.34 -25.29 -8.53
C SER A 41 19.89 -25.22 -8.09
N LEU A 42 18.90 -24.78 -8.89
CA LEU A 42 17.52 -24.70 -8.40
C LEU A 42 16.52 -24.70 -9.56
N HIS A 43 15.59 -25.65 -9.55
CA HIS A 43 14.42 -25.64 -10.41
C HIS A 43 13.70 -24.28 -10.28
N ASP A 44 13.62 -23.52 -11.38
CA ASP A 44 13.04 -22.16 -11.46
C ASP A 44 11.56 -22.09 -11.01
N ARG A 45 10.93 -23.25 -10.77
CA ARG A 45 9.54 -23.38 -10.33
C ARG A 45 9.32 -23.25 -8.82
N GLN A 46 10.37 -23.23 -7.99
CA GLN A 46 10.22 -23.21 -6.52
C GLN A 46 10.75 -21.94 -5.83
N ARG A 47 11.44 -21.04 -6.53
CA ARG A 47 11.67 -19.68 -6.01
C ARG A 47 10.45 -18.84 -6.31
N ASN A 48 9.55 -18.72 -5.34
CA ASN A 48 8.62 -17.60 -5.32
C ASN A 48 9.47 -16.32 -5.29
N ARG A 49 9.65 -15.68 -6.46
CA ARG A 49 10.65 -14.63 -6.63
C ARG A 49 10.14 -13.35 -5.95
N PRO A 50 10.75 -12.87 -4.85
CA PRO A 50 10.24 -11.69 -4.18
C PRO A 50 10.61 -10.39 -4.91
N TYR A 51 11.62 -10.42 -5.79
CA TYR A 51 12.20 -9.24 -6.42
C TYR A 51 12.36 -9.40 -7.93
N VAL A 52 12.04 -8.33 -8.65
CA VAL A 52 12.16 -8.21 -10.11
C VAL A 52 13.46 -7.50 -10.48
N LEU A 53 13.98 -7.75 -11.68
CA LEU A 53 15.11 -7.00 -12.22
C LEU A 53 14.68 -5.53 -12.38
N GLY A 54 15.48 -4.59 -11.87
CA GLY A 54 15.11 -3.17 -11.82
C GLY A 54 14.32 -2.76 -10.57
N TYR A 55 14.16 -3.65 -9.58
CA TYR A 55 13.65 -3.27 -8.27
C TYR A 55 14.60 -2.26 -7.59
N THR A 56 14.06 -1.10 -7.24
CA THR A 56 14.80 0.02 -6.61
C THR A 56 14.54 0.15 -5.11
N GLY A 57 13.71 -0.74 -4.54
CA GLY A 57 13.44 -0.76 -3.11
C GLY A 57 14.59 -1.36 -2.29
N TYR A 58 14.46 -1.27 -0.96
CA TYR A 58 15.47 -1.78 -0.03
C TYR A 58 15.48 -3.32 0.01
N ILE A 59 16.67 -3.91 -0.03
CA ILE A 59 16.92 -5.35 0.21
C ILE A 59 17.99 -5.45 1.31
N PRO A 60 17.67 -6.04 2.48
CA PRO A 60 18.62 -6.15 3.60
C PRO A 60 19.89 -6.89 3.18
N GLY A 61 21.06 -6.31 3.44
CA GLY A 61 22.36 -6.95 3.15
C GLY A 61 22.84 -6.85 1.70
N LEU A 62 21.99 -6.40 0.76
CA LEU A 62 22.34 -6.35 -0.65
C LEU A 62 23.47 -5.34 -0.96
N HIS A 63 23.48 -4.18 -0.28
CA HIS A 63 24.48 -3.13 -0.50
C HIS A 63 25.92 -3.55 -0.19
N PHE A 64 26.11 -4.67 0.53
CA PHE A 64 27.43 -5.19 0.88
C PHE A 64 27.86 -6.37 -0.01
N ARG A 65 27.04 -6.76 -0.99
CA ARG A 65 27.28 -7.92 -1.85
C ARG A 65 27.60 -7.49 -3.28
N PHE A 66 28.78 -7.87 -3.75
CA PHE A 66 29.31 -7.52 -5.07
C PHE A 66 29.75 -8.77 -5.85
N GLY A 67 29.95 -8.61 -7.16
CA GLY A 67 30.53 -9.66 -8.02
C GLY A 67 29.56 -10.75 -8.49
N LYS A 68 28.29 -10.74 -8.07
CA LYS A 68 27.22 -11.59 -8.61
C LYS A 68 26.16 -10.75 -9.32
N SER A 69 25.36 -11.38 -10.19
CA SER A 69 24.20 -10.71 -10.78
C SER A 69 23.22 -10.27 -9.69
N PHE A 70 22.50 -9.16 -9.93
CA PHE A 70 21.53 -8.60 -8.98
C PHE A 70 20.60 -9.68 -8.42
N ARG A 71 20.08 -10.55 -9.31
CA ARG A 71 19.22 -11.67 -8.94
C ARG A 71 19.85 -12.56 -7.87
N ARG A 72 21.06 -13.08 -8.13
CA ARG A 72 21.75 -13.97 -7.20
C ARG A 72 22.12 -13.25 -5.90
N SER A 73 22.56 -12.00 -5.97
CA SER A 73 22.86 -11.20 -4.78
C SER A 73 21.63 -10.96 -3.92
N ALA A 74 20.48 -10.59 -4.51
CA ALA A 74 19.24 -10.35 -3.78
C ALA A 74 18.71 -11.64 -3.12
N ASP A 75 18.71 -12.73 -3.88
CA ASP A 75 18.29 -14.05 -3.45
C ASP A 75 19.10 -14.54 -2.23
N ASP A 76 20.42 -14.42 -2.28
CA ASP A 76 21.29 -14.78 -1.18
C ASP A 76 21.11 -13.85 0.04
N SER A 77 20.94 -12.54 -0.20
CA SER A 77 20.81 -11.53 0.87
C SER A 77 19.57 -11.80 1.73
N VAL A 78 18.46 -12.16 1.08
CA VAL A 78 17.20 -12.48 1.77
C VAL A 78 17.29 -13.80 2.51
N MET A 79 17.92 -14.81 1.93
CA MET A 79 18.17 -16.08 2.60
C MET A 79 19.05 -15.90 3.85
N GLU A 80 20.08 -15.08 3.75
CA GLU A 80 20.96 -14.76 4.89
C GLU A 80 20.24 -13.96 5.98
N PHE A 81 19.42 -12.98 5.56
CA PHE A 81 18.62 -12.18 6.48
C PHE A 81 17.58 -13.03 7.24
N THR A 82 16.83 -13.88 6.53
CA THR A 82 15.82 -14.76 7.13
C THR A 82 16.46 -15.73 8.13
N ARG A 83 17.56 -16.40 7.75
CA ARG A 83 18.32 -17.24 8.68
C ARG A 83 18.77 -16.48 9.92
N ARG A 84 19.29 -15.26 9.75
CA ARG A 84 19.72 -14.43 10.88
C ARG A 84 18.57 -14.05 11.80
N VAL A 85 17.39 -13.72 11.26
CA VAL A 85 16.19 -13.42 12.05
C VAL A 85 15.76 -14.65 12.86
N GLU A 86 15.71 -15.82 12.23
CA GLU A 86 15.36 -17.09 12.91
C GLU A 86 16.36 -17.45 14.03
N GLU A 87 17.66 -17.27 13.78
CA GLU A 87 18.70 -17.49 14.78
C GLU A 87 18.56 -16.55 15.97
N GLU A 88 18.26 -15.28 15.71
CA GLU A 88 18.01 -14.26 16.72
C GLU A 88 16.76 -14.55 17.54
N ASP A 89 15.66 -14.98 16.91
CA ASP A 89 14.45 -15.35 17.61
C ASP A 89 14.65 -16.59 18.48
N ARG A 90 15.37 -17.60 17.98
CA ARG A 90 15.78 -18.77 18.77
C ARG A 90 16.69 -18.38 19.94
N ARG A 91 17.61 -17.42 19.75
CA ARG A 91 18.45 -16.89 20.83
C ARG A 91 17.60 -16.18 21.87
N ARG A 92 16.69 -15.28 21.45
CA ARG A 92 15.75 -14.56 22.32
C ARG A 92 14.87 -15.51 23.10
N GLU A 93 14.42 -16.61 22.50
CA GLU A 93 13.61 -17.62 23.18
C GLU A 93 14.40 -18.33 24.29
N LYS A 94 15.64 -18.75 24.00
CA LYS A 94 16.56 -19.31 25.01
C LYS A 94 16.86 -18.31 26.13
N GLU A 95 17.16 -17.06 25.78
CA GLU A 95 17.42 -15.98 26.74
C GLU A 95 16.17 -15.63 27.56
N ARG A 96 14.96 -15.69 26.99
CA ARG A 96 13.70 -15.47 27.69
C ARG A 96 13.54 -16.49 28.82
N GLY A 97 13.88 -17.75 28.56
CA GLY A 97 13.89 -18.80 29.58
C GLY A 97 14.93 -18.56 30.68
N GLN A 98 16.14 -18.08 30.31
CA GLN A 98 17.23 -17.82 31.26
C GLN A 98 16.99 -16.57 32.12
N ARG A 99 16.60 -15.42 31.53
CA ARG A 99 16.24 -14.20 32.27
C ARG A 99 15.05 -14.40 33.20
N ALA A 100 14.07 -15.20 32.78
CA ALA A 100 12.92 -15.53 33.62
C ALA A 100 13.29 -16.45 34.80
N ARG A 101 14.45 -17.12 34.78
CA ARG A 101 14.95 -18.00 35.85
C ARG A 101 15.96 -17.33 36.78
N SER A 102 16.76 -16.38 36.26
CA SER A 102 17.84 -15.74 37.03
C SER A 102 17.36 -14.66 38.00
N ALA A 103 16.16 -14.13 37.81
CA ALA A 103 15.56 -13.16 38.72
C ALA A 103 14.43 -13.83 39.54
N PRO A 104 14.33 -13.57 40.85
CA PRO A 104 13.18 -13.97 41.64
C PRO A 104 11.90 -13.45 40.96
N LYS A 105 11.00 -14.35 40.57
CA LYS A 105 9.71 -13.95 40.01
C LYS A 105 8.89 -13.36 41.15
N MET A 106 8.78 -12.04 41.20
CA MET A 106 7.87 -11.39 42.14
C MET A 106 6.46 -11.97 41.92
N PRO A 107 5.78 -12.43 42.98
CA PRO A 107 4.39 -12.81 42.84
C PRO A 107 3.59 -11.59 42.40
N SER A 108 2.69 -11.78 41.44
CA SER A 108 1.75 -10.72 41.07
C SER A 108 0.95 -10.35 42.31
N ILE A 109 0.95 -9.07 42.67
CA ILE A 109 0.19 -8.53 43.81
C ILE A 109 -1.31 -8.80 43.63
N ARG A 110 -1.76 -8.91 42.38
CA ARG A 110 -3.16 -9.15 42.01
C ARG A 110 -3.34 -10.52 41.38
N SER A 111 -4.52 -11.12 41.59
CA SER A 111 -4.90 -12.37 40.91
C SER A 111 -4.90 -12.17 39.39
N LYS A 112 -4.51 -13.19 38.62
CA LYS A 112 -4.57 -13.13 37.14
C LYS A 112 -5.98 -12.77 36.65
N ASP A 113 -7.00 -13.25 37.35
CA ASP A 113 -8.40 -12.97 37.02
C ASP A 113 -8.77 -11.50 37.24
N GLU A 114 -8.18 -10.88 38.26
CA GLU A 114 -8.36 -9.45 38.53
C GLU A 114 -7.67 -8.61 37.46
N VAL A 115 -6.44 -8.95 37.07
CA VAL A 115 -5.72 -8.26 35.99
C VAL A 115 -6.50 -8.36 34.68
N LYS A 116 -6.99 -9.56 34.34
CA LYS A 116 -7.83 -9.77 33.15
C LYS A 116 -9.10 -8.95 33.21
N LYS A 117 -9.84 -9.00 34.32
CA LYS A 117 -11.06 -8.21 34.53
C LYS A 117 -10.80 -6.70 34.41
N THR A 118 -9.68 -6.21 34.93
CA THR A 118 -9.30 -4.78 34.80
C THR A 118 -8.91 -4.40 33.38
N LEU A 119 -8.23 -5.29 32.64
CA LEU A 119 -7.91 -5.09 31.22
C LEU A 119 -9.18 -5.06 30.37
N ASP A 120 -10.10 -6.00 30.60
CA ASP A 120 -11.38 -6.06 29.92
C ASP A 120 -12.21 -4.80 30.24
N HIS A 121 -12.27 -4.37 31.50
CA HIS A 121 -12.91 -3.11 31.89
C HIS A 121 -12.25 -1.89 31.23
N TYR A 122 -10.91 -1.87 31.13
CA TYR A 122 -10.20 -0.79 30.46
C TYR A 122 -10.51 -0.78 28.98
N GLN A 123 -10.48 -1.93 28.30
CA GLN A 123 -10.83 -2.05 26.89
C GLN A 123 -12.28 -1.67 26.65
N ASP A 124 -13.24 -2.11 27.47
CA ASP A 124 -14.65 -1.74 27.36
C ASP A 124 -14.88 -0.24 27.57
N ARG A 125 -14.21 0.35 28.57
CA ARG A 125 -14.27 1.79 28.82
C ARG A 125 -13.60 2.60 27.70
N ASN A 126 -12.57 2.06 27.07
CA ASN A 126 -11.85 2.70 25.96
C ASN A 126 -12.30 2.24 24.56
N LYS A 127 -13.27 1.34 24.43
CA LYS A 127 -13.80 0.85 23.14
C LYS A 127 -14.34 1.99 22.27
N HIS A 128 -14.83 3.05 22.91
CA HIS A 128 -15.28 4.28 22.24
C HIS A 128 -14.18 5.34 22.07
N LYS A 129 -13.01 5.17 22.70
CA LYS A 129 -11.97 6.21 22.80
C LYS A 129 -10.71 5.89 22.00
N VAL A 130 -10.46 4.61 21.70
CA VAL A 130 -9.16 4.17 21.16
C VAL A 130 -9.08 4.30 19.64
N TYR A 131 -10.05 3.85 18.81
CA TYR A 131 -9.97 4.07 17.35
C TYR A 131 -11.30 4.00 16.57
N SER A 132 -12.44 3.77 17.22
CA SER A 132 -13.64 3.35 16.51
C SER A 132 -14.38 4.46 15.77
N ASP A 133 -14.13 5.73 16.08
CA ASP A 133 -14.80 6.86 15.41
C ASP A 133 -13.94 8.12 15.34
N CYS A 134 -12.67 8.00 14.94
CA CYS A 134 -11.95 9.14 14.36
C CYS A 134 -12.49 9.46 12.95
N HIS A 135 -13.81 9.53 12.80
CA HIS A 135 -14.41 10.00 11.57
C HIS A 135 -14.10 11.49 11.49
N ILE A 136 -13.36 11.87 10.46
CA ILE A 136 -12.97 13.25 10.20
C ILE A 136 -14.26 14.09 10.16
N SER A 137 -14.46 14.93 11.19
CA SER A 137 -15.69 15.69 11.45
C SER A 137 -15.36 17.19 11.56
N PRO A 138 -16.29 18.11 11.27
CA PRO A 138 -16.04 19.54 11.44
C PRO A 138 -15.66 19.94 12.87
N GLU A 139 -16.12 19.21 13.88
CA GLU A 139 -15.75 19.48 15.29
C GLU A 139 -14.31 19.07 15.61
N PHE A 140 -13.82 18.03 14.94
CA PHE A 140 -12.47 17.48 15.13
C PHE A 140 -11.78 17.34 13.75
N PRO A 141 -11.39 18.46 13.11
CA PRO A 141 -10.71 18.42 11.83
C PRO A 141 -9.30 17.82 11.97
N PRO A 142 -8.69 17.34 10.87
CA PRO A 142 -7.35 16.78 10.91
C PRO A 142 -6.33 17.80 11.42
N ILE A 143 -5.27 17.31 12.07
CA ILE A 143 -4.19 18.15 12.59
C ILE A 143 -3.42 18.82 11.44
N ALA A 144 -2.83 19.98 11.74
CA ALA A 144 -1.90 20.63 10.83
C ALA A 144 -0.73 19.67 10.51
N GLY A 145 -0.38 19.56 9.23
CA GLY A 145 0.61 18.59 8.73
C GLY A 145 0.00 17.30 8.18
N TYR A 146 -1.31 17.10 8.30
CA TYR A 146 -1.99 16.01 7.61
C TYR A 146 -1.91 16.19 6.08
N THR A 147 -1.32 15.20 5.40
CA THR A 147 -1.05 15.21 3.96
C THR A 147 -2.12 14.49 3.12
N GLY A 148 -3.13 13.89 3.77
CA GLY A 148 -4.22 13.22 3.08
C GLY A 148 -5.23 14.18 2.45
N HIS A 149 -6.18 13.62 1.68
CA HIS A 149 -7.22 14.40 1.01
C HIS A 149 -8.35 14.80 1.96
N ILE A 150 -8.70 16.09 1.98
CA ILE A 150 -9.91 16.60 2.62
C ILE A 150 -10.90 17.05 1.53
N PRO A 151 -12.07 16.40 1.42
CA PRO A 151 -13.08 16.78 0.44
C PRO A 151 -13.49 18.24 0.61
N ARG A 152 -13.76 18.91 -0.52
CA ARG A 152 -14.18 20.33 -0.59
C ARG A 152 -13.15 21.34 -0.08
N LEU A 153 -11.96 20.94 0.37
CA LEU A 153 -10.95 21.88 0.87
C LEU A 153 -10.24 22.66 -0.26
N ARG A 154 -9.86 22.00 -1.36
CA ARG A 154 -9.07 22.66 -2.44
C ARG A 154 -9.92 23.38 -3.49
N VAL A 155 -11.22 23.15 -3.52
CA VAL A 155 -12.10 23.52 -4.65
C VAL A 155 -13.02 24.71 -4.32
N THR A 156 -13.29 24.97 -3.05
CA THR A 156 -14.17 26.09 -2.65
C THR A 156 -13.36 27.33 -2.26
N ASP A 157 -13.80 28.51 -2.68
CA ASP A 157 -13.21 29.82 -2.30
C ASP A 157 -13.10 30.04 -0.79
N ALA A 158 -13.87 29.28 0.01
CA ALA A 158 -13.89 29.34 1.47
C ALA A 158 -12.57 28.89 2.15
N SER A 159 -11.63 28.28 1.42
CA SER A 159 -10.32 27.87 1.96
C SER A 159 -9.18 28.83 1.62
N LEU A 160 -9.41 29.78 0.73
CA LEU A 160 -8.39 30.75 0.34
C LEU A 160 -8.07 31.65 1.53
N SER A 161 -6.77 31.81 1.82
CA SER A 161 -6.25 32.68 2.89
C SER A 161 -6.67 32.32 4.33
N GLN A 162 -7.24 31.13 4.56
CA GLN A 162 -7.60 30.65 5.89
C GLN A 162 -6.53 29.72 6.47
N ARG A 163 -6.45 29.63 7.81
CA ARG A 163 -5.61 28.61 8.48
C ARG A 163 -6.13 27.21 8.13
N TYR A 164 -5.24 26.22 8.15
CA TYR A 164 -5.59 24.85 7.78
C TYR A 164 -6.78 24.30 8.56
N ASN A 165 -6.76 24.40 9.90
CA ASN A 165 -7.82 23.85 10.76
C ASN A 165 -9.19 24.49 10.48
N THR A 166 -9.23 25.81 10.23
CA THR A 166 -10.48 26.54 9.93
C THR A 166 -11.01 26.18 8.55
N ALA A 167 -10.14 26.06 7.55
CA ALA A 167 -10.51 25.64 6.21
C ALA A 167 -11.00 24.18 6.18
N ALA A 168 -10.31 23.27 6.88
CA ALA A 168 -10.71 21.87 7.03
C ALA A 168 -12.07 21.74 7.70
N ARG A 169 -12.30 22.46 8.81
CA ARG A 169 -13.60 22.52 9.50
C ARG A 169 -14.72 22.97 8.56
N HIS A 170 -14.48 24.03 7.79
CA HIS A 170 -15.48 24.56 6.85
C HIS A 170 -15.78 23.57 5.71
N GLY A 171 -14.75 22.97 5.09
CA GLY A 171 -14.92 21.98 4.02
C GLY A 171 -15.71 20.75 4.47
N LEU A 172 -15.44 20.26 5.68
CA LEU A 172 -16.19 19.14 6.27
C LEU A 172 -17.64 19.52 6.57
N LYS A 173 -17.91 20.76 6.99
CA LYS A 173 -19.29 21.25 7.25
C LYS A 173 -20.10 21.31 5.96
N LEU A 174 -19.48 21.78 4.87
CA LEU A 174 -20.10 21.74 3.54
C LEU A 174 -20.43 20.32 3.12
N LEU A 175 -19.49 19.37 3.31
CA LEU A 175 -19.70 17.97 2.99
C LEU A 175 -20.86 17.36 3.81
N GLN A 176 -20.98 17.70 5.09
CA GLN A 176 -22.11 17.26 5.92
C GLN A 176 -23.45 17.76 5.37
N SER A 177 -23.54 19.08 5.09
CA SER A 177 -24.77 19.66 4.54
C SER A 177 -25.14 19.07 3.17
N GLU A 178 -24.15 18.74 2.34
CA GLU A 178 -24.37 18.06 1.06
C GLU A 178 -24.93 16.65 1.26
N ARG A 179 -24.38 15.88 2.21
CA ARG A 179 -24.85 14.54 2.55
C ARG A 179 -26.26 14.54 3.11
N GLU A 180 -26.62 15.53 3.92
CA GLU A 180 -27.97 15.69 4.46
C GLU A 180 -28.98 15.98 3.36
N LYS A 181 -28.67 16.92 2.46
CA LYS A 181 -29.51 17.22 1.30
C LYS A 181 -29.73 15.99 0.41
N ARG A 182 -28.66 15.23 0.12
CA ARG A 182 -28.77 13.98 -0.64
C ARG A 182 -29.69 12.98 0.07
N ARG A 183 -29.51 12.77 1.38
CA ARG A 183 -30.38 11.87 2.16
C ARG A 183 -31.85 12.29 2.14
N GLN A 184 -32.14 13.59 2.22
CA GLN A 184 -33.51 14.11 2.12
C GLN A 184 -34.11 13.81 0.73
N MET A 185 -33.34 14.01 -0.34
CA MET A 185 -33.78 13.70 -1.70
C MET A 185 -33.98 12.21 -1.92
N ASP A 186 -33.05 11.37 -1.45
CA ASP A 186 -33.16 9.92 -1.53
C ASP A 186 -34.39 9.42 -0.77
N GLY A 187 -34.65 9.97 0.42
CA GLY A 187 -35.85 9.69 1.21
C GLY A 187 -37.14 10.10 0.50
N ALA A 188 -37.17 11.28 -0.14
CA ALA A 188 -38.31 11.73 -0.94
C ALA A 188 -38.54 10.83 -2.16
N CYS A 189 -37.48 10.46 -2.89
CA CYS A 189 -37.55 9.54 -4.02
C CYS A 189 -38.08 8.17 -3.59
N ALA A 190 -37.58 7.63 -2.47
CA ALA A 190 -38.05 6.36 -1.92
C ALA A 190 -39.54 6.42 -1.53
N ALA A 191 -39.99 7.54 -0.92
CA ALA A 191 -41.39 7.76 -0.60
C ALA A 191 -42.27 7.80 -1.87
N VAL A 192 -41.87 8.55 -2.91
CA VAL A 192 -42.60 8.60 -4.19
C VAL A 192 -42.68 7.22 -4.83
N THR A 193 -41.56 6.49 -4.84
CA THR A 193 -41.48 5.13 -5.41
C THR A 193 -42.41 4.18 -4.66
N SER A 194 -42.47 4.29 -3.33
CA SER A 194 -43.39 3.50 -2.52
C SER A 194 -44.86 3.78 -2.87
N VAL A 195 -45.24 5.04 -3.09
CA VAL A 195 -46.63 5.40 -3.46
C VAL A 195 -47.01 4.82 -4.82
N LEU A 196 -46.13 4.94 -5.82
CA LEU A 196 -46.34 4.39 -7.17
C LEU A 196 -46.52 2.86 -7.14
N HIS A 197 -45.69 2.15 -6.38
CA HIS A 197 -45.85 0.70 -6.21
C HIS A 197 -47.17 0.29 -5.54
N HIS A 198 -47.76 1.15 -4.69
CA HIS A 198 -49.07 0.89 -4.10
C HIS A 198 -50.22 1.17 -5.08
N SER A 199 -50.10 2.17 -5.97
CA SER A 199 -51.11 2.42 -7.01
C SER A 199 -51.16 1.31 -8.05
N ASP A 200 -50.02 0.77 -8.48
CA ASP A 200 -49.97 -0.31 -9.47
C ASP A 200 -50.68 -1.58 -8.99
N LYS A 201 -50.61 -1.87 -7.67
CA LYS A 201 -51.33 -2.98 -7.05
C LYS A 201 -52.84 -2.77 -6.99
N ARG A 202 -53.33 -1.52 -6.95
CA ARG A 202 -54.78 -1.22 -6.90
C ARG A 202 -55.47 -1.40 -8.25
N TYR A 203 -54.72 -1.29 -9.35
CA TYR A 203 -55.24 -1.44 -10.72
C TYR A 203 -54.83 -2.76 -11.39
N ALA A 204 -54.25 -3.71 -10.63
CA ALA A 204 -53.96 -5.03 -11.13
C ALA A 204 -55.27 -5.79 -11.38
N VAL A 205 -55.66 -5.90 -12.66
CA VAL A 205 -56.82 -6.69 -13.08
C VAL A 205 -56.49 -8.17 -12.84
N PRO A 206 -57.30 -8.93 -12.09
CA PRO A 206 -57.04 -10.35 -11.87
C PRO A 206 -57.09 -11.07 -13.21
N ALA A 207 -56.04 -11.84 -13.51
CA ALA A 207 -55.99 -12.69 -14.69
C ALA A 207 -57.10 -13.75 -14.59
N ILE A 208 -57.94 -13.81 -15.62
CA ILE A 208 -59.05 -14.76 -15.78
C ILE A 208 -58.49 -16.09 -16.29
#